data_AF-A0A6B9TC99-F1
#
_entry.id   AF-A0A6B9TC99-F1
#
_cell.length_a   1.000
_cell.length_b   1.000
_cell.length_c   1.000
_cell.angle_alpha   90.00
_cell.angle_beta   90.00
_cell.angle_gamma   90.00
#
_symmetry.space_group_name_H-M   'P 1'
#
loop_
_entity.id
_entity.type
_entity.pdbx_description
1 polymer ?
#
loop_
_entity_poly.entity_id
_entity_poly.type
_entity_poly.pdbx_seq_one_letter_code
_entity_poly.pdbx_strand_id
1 'polypeptide(L)' 'MRDHIVIGDVDDCFMEISHEDMEFHIEIGSPLASYHEHLTADDLRGLAEAIMEMVG' A
#
# COMPACT_ATOMS: atom_id res chain seq x y z
N MET A 1 -7.86 -12.54 -9.21
CA MET A 1 -7.77 -12.97 -7.81
C MET A 1 -7.14 -11.78 -7.10
N ARG A 2 -7.82 -11.15 -6.14
CA ARG A 2 -7.29 -9.98 -5.44
C ARG A 2 -6.64 -10.44 -4.15
N ASP A 3 -5.32 -10.40 -4.09
CA ASP A 3 -4.62 -10.60 -2.83
C ASP A 3 -4.62 -9.27 -2.09
N HIS A 4 -5.04 -9.30 -0.83
CA HIS A 4 -5.04 -8.15 0.05
C HIS A 4 -4.41 -8.50 1.40
N ILE A 5 -3.65 -7.56 1.94
CA ILE A 5 -3.08 -7.64 3.29
C ILE A 5 -3.77 -6.54 4.11
N VAL A 6 -4.42 -6.95 5.20
CA VAL A 6 -4.98 -6.01 6.19
C VAL A 6 -4.07 -6.01 7.41
N ILE A 7 -3.52 -4.84 7.74
CA ILE A 7 -2.72 -4.62 8.95
C ILE A 7 -3.51 -3.63 9.82
N GLY A 8 -4.03 -4.09 10.95
CA GLY A 8 -4.70 -3.24 11.94
C GLY A 8 -4.07 -3.44 13.31
N ASP A 9 -3.57 -2.36 13.93
CA ASP A 9 -2.91 -2.45 15.25
C ASP A 9 -3.08 -1.20 16.14
N VAL A 10 -3.97 -0.26 15.81
CA VAL A 10 -4.24 0.88 16.69
C VAL A 10 -5.68 1.39 16.51
N ASP A 11 -6.47 1.45 17.57
CA ASP A 11 -7.75 2.18 17.67
C ASP A 11 -8.68 2.05 16.43
N ASP A 12 -8.99 0.82 16.04
CA ASP A 12 -9.86 0.50 14.89
C ASP A 12 -9.36 1.06 13.53
N CYS A 13 -8.09 1.44 13.44
CA CYS A 13 -7.45 1.80 12.19
C CYS A 13 -7.00 0.53 11.44
N PHE A 14 -7.09 0.57 10.12
CA PHE A 14 -6.64 -0.48 9.24
C PHE A 14 -5.81 0.09 8.10
N MET A 15 -4.85 -0.69 7.64
CA MET A 15 -4.19 -0.50 6.36
C MET A 15 -4.54 -1.69 5.48
N GLU A 16 -5.16 -1.44 4.33
CA GLU A 16 -5.38 -2.45 3.30
C GLU A 16 -4.44 -2.17 2.13
N ILE A 17 -3.65 -3.17 1.77
CA ILE A 17 -2.88 -3.17 0.52
C ILE A 17 -3.53 -4.20 -0.38
N SER A 18 -4.02 -3.79 -1.54
CA SER A 18 -4.57 -4.68 -2.55
C SER A 18 -3.92 -4.43 -3.90
N HIS A 19 -3.99 -5.43 -4.79
CA HIS A 19 -3.49 -5.29 -6.14
C HIS A 19 -4.50 -5.89 -7.14
N GLU A 20 -4.60 -5.25 -8.30
CA GLU A 20 -5.36 -5.73 -9.44
C GLU A 20 -4.54 -5.53 -10.71
N ASP A 21 -4.30 -6.62 -11.44
CA ASP A 21 -3.42 -6.67 -12.61
C ASP A 21 -2.00 -6.15 -12.36
N MET A 22 -1.73 -4.87 -12.64
CA MET A 22 -0.43 -4.20 -12.45
C MET A 22 -0.52 -2.96 -11.57
N GLU A 23 -1.65 -2.74 -10.92
CA GLU A 23 -1.94 -1.57 -10.10
C GLU A 23 -2.02 -1.98 -8.62
N PHE A 24 -1.43 -1.17 -7.76
CA PHE A 24 -1.44 -1.36 -6.32
C PHE A 24 -2.25 -0.26 -5.66
N HIS A 25 -3.11 -0.65 -4.73
CA HIS A 25 -3.92 0.25 -3.94
C HIS A 25 -3.52 0.13 -2.48
N ILE A 26 -3.37 1.28 -1.84
CA ILE A 26 -3.18 1.37 -0.40
C ILE A 26 -4.32 2.20 0.16
N GLU A 27 -5.09 1.60 1.06
CA GLU A 27 -6.07 2.29 1.89
C GLU A 27 -5.56 2.33 3.33
N ILE A 28 -5.63 3.49 3.96
CA ILE A 28 -5.44 3.65 5.40
C ILE A 28 -6.73 4.22 5.95
N GLY A 29 -7.49 3.38 6.65
CA GLY A 29 -8.80 3.71 7.18
C GLY A 29 -8.83 3.75 8.70
N SER A 30 -9.80 4.49 9.22
CA SER A 30 -10.23 4.52 10.61
C SER A 30 -11.76 4.69 10.64
N PRO A 31 -12.42 4.57 11.80
CA PRO A 31 -13.86 4.81 11.88
C PRO A 31 -14.29 6.24 11.52
N LEU A 32 -13.35 7.21 11.52
CA LEU A 32 -13.62 8.63 11.28
C LEU A 32 -13.30 9.09 9.86
N ALA A 33 -12.32 8.47 9.22
CA ALA A 33 -11.84 8.85 7.89
C ALA A 33 -11.02 7.73 7.27
N SER A 34 -11.00 7.69 5.93
CA SER A 34 -10.08 6.88 5.16
C SER A 34 -9.31 7.70 4.14
N TYR A 35 -8.05 7.31 3.94
CA TYR A 35 -7.15 7.81 2.92
C TYR A 35 -6.86 6.71 1.93
N HIS A 36 -6.88 7.05 0.64
CA HIS A 36 -6.62 6.10 -0.44
C HIS A 36 -5.55 6.68 -1.34
N GLU A 37 -4.56 5.85 -1.65
CA GLU A 37 -3.52 6.16 -2.63
C GLU A 37 -3.44 5.06 -3.67
N HIS A 38 -3.21 5.48 -4.90
CA HIS A 38 -3.06 4.61 -6.04
C HIS A 38 -1.62 4.66 -6.51
N LEU A 39 -0.95 3.51 -6.49
CA LEU A 39 0.44 3.38 -6.89
C LEU A 39 0.52 2.63 -8.21
N THR A 40 1.18 3.25 -9.19
CA THR A 40 1.45 2.60 -10.47
C THR A 40 2.64 1.64 -10.35
N ALA A 41 2.79 0.75 -11.33
CA ALA A 41 3.96 -0.11 -11.43
C ALA A 41 5.29 0.67 -11.51
N ASP A 42 5.28 1.87 -12.10
CA ASP A 42 6.46 2.73 -12.19
C ASP A 42 6.84 3.34 -10.83
N ASP A 43 5.86 3.76 -10.04
CA ASP A 43 6.10 4.29 -8.69
C ASP A 43 6.75 3.22 -7.79
N LEU A 44 6.25 2.00 -7.88
CA LEU A 44 6.79 0.86 -7.12
C LEU A 44 8.20 0.48 -7.55
N ARG A 45 8.47 0.52 -8.86
CA ARG A 45 9.81 0.30 -9.38
C ARG A 45 10.78 1.35 -8.85
N GLY A 46 10.40 2.63 -8.89
CA GLY A 46 11.21 3.72 -8.35
C GLY A 46 11.48 3.55 -6.85
N LEU A 47 10.48 3.14 -6.07
CA LEU A 47 10.64 2.84 -4.64
C LEU A 47 11.61 1.66 -4.40
N ALA A 48 11.46 0.57 -5.15
CA ALA A 48 12.33 -0.60 -5.01
C ALA A 48 13.79 -0.27 -5.34
N GLU A 49 14.03 0.50 -6.41
CA GLU A 49 15.37 0.98 -6.78
C GLU A 49 15.97 1.84 -5.66
N ALA A 50 15.21 2.81 -5.12
CA ALA A 50 15.67 3.68 -4.04
C ALA A 50 16.00 2.89 -2.76
N ILE A 51 15.21 1.88 -2.40
CA ILE A 51 15.52 1.01 -1.26
C ILE A 51 16.83 0.27 -1.53
N MET A 52 16.99 -0.35 -2.70
CA MET A 52 18.20 -1.10 -3.05
C MET A 52 19.47 -0.23 -3.03
N GLU A 53 19.38 1.04 -3.43
CA GLU A 53 20.47 2.02 -3.31
C GLU A 53 20.84 2.34 -1.85
N MET A 54 19.88 2.30 -0.93
CA MET A 54 20.12 2.59 0.50
C MET A 54 20.72 1.39 1.27
N VAL A 55 20.49 0.15 0.81
CA VAL A 55 21.02 -1.07 1.46
C VAL A 55 22.31 -1.60 0.82
N GLY A 56 22.73 -1.04 -0.32
CA GLY A 56 24.01 -1.34 -0.98
C GLY A 56 25.17 -0.48 -0.48
#